data_AF-A0A2E9J0Y6-F1
#
_entry.id   AF-A0A2E9J0Y6-F1
#
_cell.length_a   1.000
_cell.length_b   1.000
_cell.length_c   1.000
_cell.angle_alpha   90.00
_cell.angle_beta   90.00
_cell.angle_gamma   90.00
#
_symmetry.space_group_name_H-M   'P 1'
#
loop_
_entity.id
_entity.type
_entity.pdbx_description
1 polymer ?
#
loop_
_entity_poly.entity_id
_entity_poly.type
_entity_poly.pdbx_seq_one_letter_code
_entity_poly.pdbx_strand_id
1 'polypeptide(L)'
;MLLLSRPLTDTLRGSENRQVRCYRSQFRDRMEMRADFQTVGSYLDRHEGWFRRCAAPMDVTPIDAQAYALTLGRFGNFGFEVEPTIGLRLLPQNAGNYAITTVPLNEQDPALADLYDVDFQANLYLETDDSGELSKDLTAVSWDLNLAVWIHLPKMITLLPDGLVQSSGDHLLRQIVRQISRRLTWKVQEDFHTSHGLSCPPRRKAAF
;
A
#
# COMPACT_ATOMS: atom_id res chain seq x y z
N MET A 1 16.76 23.79 11.68
CA MET A 1 15.76 24.06 10.61
C MET A 1 14.46 23.45 11.10
N LEU A 2 13.52 24.28 11.55
CA LEU A 2 12.27 23.81 12.17
C LEU A 2 11.31 23.37 11.06
N LEU A 3 11.05 22.06 10.97
CA LEU A 3 9.97 21.49 10.16
C LEU A 3 8.65 21.90 10.80
N LEU A 4 8.05 22.98 10.31
CA LEU A 4 6.67 23.33 10.63
C LEU A 4 5.76 22.26 10.03
N SER A 5 5.32 21.32 10.86
CA SER A 5 4.25 20.39 10.52
C SER A 5 3.01 21.21 10.18
N ARG A 6 2.51 21.09 8.94
CA ARG A 6 1.31 21.79 8.48
C ARG A 6 0.14 21.42 9.42
N PRO A 7 -0.58 22.39 10.00
CA PRO A 7 -1.69 22.11 10.91
C PRO A 7 -2.77 21.28 10.19
N LEU A 8 -3.39 20.33 10.90
CA LEU A 8 -4.32 19.32 10.36
C LEU A 8 -5.54 19.94 9.66
N THR A 9 -5.95 21.14 10.07
CA THR A 9 -7.02 21.96 9.45
C THR A 9 -6.70 22.49 8.06
N ASP A 10 -5.41 22.52 7.67
CA ASP A 10 -4.93 23.06 6.40
C ASP A 10 -4.57 21.94 5.40
N THR A 11 -4.96 20.71 5.74
CA THR A 11 -4.81 19.49 4.93
C THR A 11 -6.17 19.02 4.45
N LEU A 12 -6.20 18.30 3.32
CA LEU A 12 -7.45 17.76 2.76
C LEU A 12 -8.24 16.91 3.78
N ARG A 13 -7.57 16.32 4.79
CA ARG A 13 -8.18 15.48 5.82
C ARG A 13 -9.20 16.19 6.71
N GLY A 14 -9.00 17.49 6.95
CA GLY A 14 -9.87 18.32 7.78
C GLY A 14 -10.78 19.26 6.97
N SER A 15 -10.78 19.14 5.64
CA SER A 15 -11.49 20.08 4.76
C SER A 15 -13.00 19.86 4.80
N GLU A 16 -13.76 20.93 5.01
CA GLU A 16 -15.23 20.94 4.85
C GLU A 16 -15.67 21.26 3.41
N ASN A 17 -14.72 21.46 2.49
CA ASN A 17 -15.02 21.78 1.10
C ASN A 17 -15.74 20.60 0.43
N ARG A 18 -16.92 20.87 -0.15
CA ARG A 18 -17.71 19.88 -0.90
C ARG A 18 -17.01 19.33 -2.14
N GLN A 19 -15.90 19.90 -2.59
CA GLN A 19 -15.08 19.31 -3.64
C GLN A 19 -14.13 18.24 -3.10
N VAL A 20 -13.84 18.24 -1.80
CA VAL A 20 -13.02 17.22 -1.15
C VAL A 20 -13.89 16.01 -0.82
N ARG A 21 -13.46 14.84 -1.26
CA ARG A 21 -14.10 13.56 -0.96
C ARG A 21 -13.09 12.63 -0.32
N CYS A 22 -13.56 11.82 0.62
CA CYS A 22 -12.77 10.76 1.25
C CYS A 22 -13.29 9.40 0.79
N TYR A 23 -12.40 8.61 0.21
CA TYR A 23 -12.66 7.24 -0.23
C TYR A 23 -11.86 6.28 0.63
N ARG A 24 -12.46 5.13 0.97
CA ARG A 24 -11.82 4.17 1.89
C ARG A 24 -11.84 2.76 1.34
N SER A 25 -10.75 2.03 1.60
CA SER A 25 -10.62 0.64 1.23
C SER A 25 -9.85 -0.15 2.28
N GLN A 26 -10.17 -1.44 2.36
CA GLN A 26 -9.46 -2.40 3.18
C GLN A 26 -9.10 -3.61 2.33
N PHE A 27 -7.95 -4.20 2.62
CA PHE A 27 -7.49 -5.41 1.97
C PHE A 27 -6.80 -6.32 2.96
N ARG A 28 -6.95 -7.63 2.76
CA ARG A 28 -6.27 -8.68 3.53
C ARG A 28 -5.92 -9.81 2.60
N ASP A 29 -4.74 -10.37 2.78
CA ASP A 29 -4.29 -11.54 2.01
C ASP A 29 -3.20 -12.29 2.80
N ARG A 30 -2.83 -13.46 2.29
CA ARG A 30 -1.82 -14.32 2.91
C ARG A 30 -0.96 -14.95 1.83
N MET A 31 0.36 -14.94 2.05
CA MET A 31 1.32 -15.61 1.18
C MET A 31 2.09 -16.69 1.96
N GLU A 32 2.17 -17.88 1.37
CA GLU A 32 3.00 -18.98 1.87
C GLU A 32 4.45 -18.71 1.49
N MET A 33 5.38 -18.82 2.45
CA MET A 33 6.82 -18.62 2.29
C MET A 33 7.50 -19.91 2.75
N ARG A 34 7.99 -20.72 1.80
CA ARG A 34 8.47 -22.09 2.07
C ARG A 34 9.86 -22.14 2.71
N ALA A 35 10.02 -21.41 3.82
CA ALA A 35 11.20 -21.43 4.66
C ALA A 35 10.81 -21.16 6.12
N ASP A 36 11.78 -21.36 7.01
CA ASP A 36 11.63 -21.04 8.43
C ASP A 36 11.44 -19.53 8.67
N PHE A 37 10.96 -19.21 9.87
CA PHE A 37 10.61 -17.86 10.29
C PHE A 37 11.78 -16.87 10.17
N GLN A 38 13.00 -17.30 10.49
CA GLN A 38 14.17 -16.43 10.48
C GLN A 38 14.61 -16.09 9.06
N THR A 39 14.58 -17.08 8.16
CA THR A 39 14.87 -16.89 6.74
C THR A 39 13.87 -15.92 6.10
N VAL A 40 12.57 -16.08 6.38
CA VAL A 40 11.53 -15.17 5.85
C VAL A 40 11.69 -13.77 6.41
N GLY A 41 11.93 -13.63 7.73
CA GLY A 41 12.14 -12.32 8.34
C GLY A 41 13.36 -11.59 7.77
N SER A 42 14.47 -12.31 7.62
CA SER A 42 15.70 -11.77 7.03
C SER A 42 15.50 -11.28 5.59
N TYR A 43 14.65 -11.94 4.81
CA TYR A 43 14.28 -11.46 3.48
C TYR A 43 13.45 -10.18 3.54
N LEU A 44 12.41 -10.13 4.39
CA LEU A 44 11.54 -8.95 4.49
C LEU A 44 12.24 -7.71 5.04
N ASP A 45 13.18 -7.89 5.98
CA ASP A 45 14.02 -6.80 6.50
C ASP A 45 14.87 -6.12 5.41
N ARG A 46 15.17 -6.84 4.32
CA ARG A 46 15.97 -6.36 3.18
C ARG A 46 15.14 -5.78 2.05
N HIS A 47 14.18 -4.93 2.42
CA HIS A 47 13.21 -4.34 1.49
C HIS A 47 13.82 -3.40 0.46
N GLU A 48 15.04 -2.88 0.69
CA GLU A 48 15.77 -2.06 -0.28
C GLU A 48 15.99 -2.78 -1.63
N GLY A 49 16.07 -4.11 -1.59
CA GLY A 49 16.19 -4.95 -2.77
C GLY A 49 14.85 -5.29 -3.39
N TRP A 50 14.00 -6.00 -2.64
CA TRP A 50 12.82 -6.63 -3.20
C TRP A 50 11.66 -5.66 -3.45
N PHE A 51 11.52 -4.57 -2.68
CA PHE A 51 10.36 -3.68 -2.78
C PHE A 51 10.26 -3.05 -4.17
N ARG A 52 11.38 -2.52 -4.69
CA ARG A 52 11.45 -1.91 -6.03
C ARG A 52 11.19 -2.93 -7.15
N ARG A 53 11.75 -4.15 -7.03
CA ARG A 53 11.53 -5.22 -8.02
C ARG A 53 10.07 -5.67 -8.07
N CYS A 54 9.47 -5.85 -6.89
CA CYS A 54 8.10 -6.34 -6.76
C CYS A 54 7.05 -5.30 -7.15
N ALA A 55 7.34 -4.01 -6.97
CA ALA A 55 6.44 -2.92 -7.31
C ALA A 55 6.29 -2.66 -8.81
N ALA A 56 7.23 -3.09 -9.65
CA ALA A 56 7.15 -2.88 -11.10
C ALA A 56 5.78 -3.34 -11.67
N PRO A 57 5.14 -2.55 -12.54
CA PRO A 57 5.66 -1.36 -13.24
C PRO A 57 5.45 -0.04 -12.50
N MET A 58 5.02 -0.06 -11.23
CA MET A 58 4.93 1.18 -10.44
C MET A 58 6.33 1.74 -10.21
N ASP A 59 6.44 3.07 -10.20
CA ASP A 59 7.72 3.73 -9.97
C ASP A 59 7.99 3.83 -8.47
N VAL A 60 9.22 3.44 -8.08
CA VAL A 60 9.67 3.46 -6.69
C VAL A 60 11.00 4.20 -6.60
N THR A 61 10.97 5.34 -5.91
CA THR A 61 12.13 6.18 -5.64
C THR A 61 12.44 6.16 -4.14
N PRO A 62 13.65 5.78 -3.70
CA PRO A 62 14.00 5.83 -2.29
C PRO A 62 14.04 7.29 -1.79
N ILE A 63 13.44 7.54 -0.63
CA ILE A 63 13.52 8.80 0.11
C ILE A 63 14.67 8.71 1.12
N ASP A 64 14.72 7.60 1.85
CA ASP A 64 15.82 7.23 2.74
C ASP A 64 15.94 5.70 2.84
N ALA A 65 16.76 5.18 3.76
CA ALA A 65 16.99 3.74 3.89
C ALA A 65 15.74 2.92 4.27
N GLN A 66 14.68 3.56 4.76
CA GLN A 66 13.45 2.91 5.24
C GLN A 66 12.19 3.52 4.59
N ALA A 67 12.33 4.50 3.70
CA ALA A 67 11.21 5.21 3.09
C ALA A 67 11.33 5.34 1.57
N TYR A 68 10.19 5.29 0.89
CA TYR A 68 10.07 5.29 -0.57
C TYR A 68 8.90 6.15 -1.02
N ALA A 69 9.06 6.84 -2.15
CA ALA A 69 7.96 7.38 -2.92
C ALA A 69 7.50 6.31 -3.92
N LEU A 70 6.23 5.93 -3.85
CA LEU A 70 5.59 4.94 -4.72
C LEU A 70 4.54 5.61 -5.60
N THR A 71 4.76 5.66 -6.91
CA THR A 71 3.80 6.18 -7.89
C THR A 71 3.01 5.02 -8.51
N LEU A 72 1.69 4.99 -8.29
CA LEU A 72 0.85 3.83 -8.63
C LEU A 72 0.46 3.73 -10.12
N GLY A 73 0.53 4.84 -10.85
CA GLY A 73 -0.01 5.00 -12.21
C GLY A 73 -1.32 5.80 -12.25
N ARG A 74 -1.83 6.08 -13.46
CA ARG A 74 -3.04 6.89 -13.67
C ARG A 74 -4.33 6.13 -13.40
N PHE A 75 -5.20 6.74 -12.59
CA PHE A 75 -6.54 6.25 -12.29
C PHE A 75 -7.55 7.39 -12.36
N GLY A 76 -8.76 7.11 -12.83
CA GLY A 76 -9.75 8.14 -12.97
C GLY A 76 -11.16 7.64 -13.20
N ASN A 77 -12.10 8.57 -13.09
CA ASN A 77 -13.51 8.37 -13.35
C ASN A 77 -14.15 9.71 -13.75
N PHE A 78 -15.25 9.67 -14.48
CA PHE A 78 -15.96 10.87 -14.95
C PHE A 78 -15.05 11.88 -15.70
N GLY A 79 -14.04 11.39 -16.42
CA GLY A 79 -13.09 12.23 -17.16
C GLY A 79 -12.07 12.97 -16.30
N PHE A 80 -11.99 12.66 -15.00
CA PHE A 80 -10.98 13.17 -14.09
C PHE A 80 -10.00 12.05 -13.72
N GLU A 81 -8.71 12.28 -13.96
CA GLU A 81 -7.63 11.33 -13.72
C GLU A 81 -6.59 11.91 -12.76
N VAL A 82 -6.02 11.05 -11.93
CA VAL A 82 -4.93 11.35 -11.00
C VAL A 82 -3.90 10.22 -11.06
N GLU A 83 -2.62 10.59 -10.97
CA GLU A 83 -1.52 9.66 -10.78
C GLU A 83 -0.94 9.85 -9.37
N PRO A 84 -1.40 9.08 -8.37
CA PRO A 84 -0.98 9.27 -7.00
C PRO A 84 0.44 8.73 -6.78
N THR A 85 1.24 9.57 -6.15
CA THR A 85 2.51 9.20 -5.50
C THR A 85 2.31 9.22 -3.98
N ILE A 86 2.70 8.13 -3.31
CA ILE A 86 2.54 7.94 -1.87
C ILE A 86 3.94 7.80 -1.24
N GLY A 87 4.22 8.58 -0.21
CA GLY A 87 5.39 8.34 0.64
C GLY A 87 5.09 7.20 1.62
N LEU A 88 5.88 6.15 1.60
CA LEU A 88 5.74 4.97 2.46
C LEU A 88 7.01 4.78 3.28
N ARG A 89 6.87 4.53 4.58
CA ARG A 89 7.96 4.07 5.44
C ARG A 89 7.70 2.64 5.86
N LEU A 90 8.64 1.75 5.56
CA LEU A 90 8.66 0.38 6.04
C LEU A 90 9.39 0.40 7.38
N LEU A 91 8.67 0.08 8.45
CA LEU A 91 9.25 0.09 9.80
C LEU A 91 10.03 -1.21 10.05
N PRO A 92 11.11 -1.15 10.84
CA PRO A 92 11.80 -2.36 11.30
C PRO A 92 10.84 -3.31 12.00
N GLN A 93 11.08 -4.61 11.85
CA GLN A 93 10.24 -5.60 12.49
C GLN A 93 10.26 -5.53 14.02
N ASN A 94 9.15 -5.97 14.61
CA ASN A 94 9.04 -6.29 16.02
C ASN A 94 8.47 -7.70 16.18
N ALA A 95 9.34 -8.68 16.45
CA ALA A 95 8.95 -10.09 16.62
C ALA A 95 8.10 -10.65 15.46
N GLY A 96 8.55 -10.45 14.21
CA GLY A 96 7.83 -10.91 13.02
C GLY A 96 6.65 -10.03 12.59
N ASN A 97 6.41 -8.91 13.29
CA ASN A 97 5.40 -7.93 12.91
C ASN A 97 6.07 -6.75 12.22
N TYR A 98 5.58 -6.40 11.03
CA TYR A 98 6.05 -5.30 10.20
C TYR A 98 4.92 -4.32 10.03
N ALA A 99 5.25 -3.03 9.94
CA ALA A 99 4.28 -1.98 9.65
C ALA A 99 4.79 -1.10 8.51
N ILE A 100 3.87 -0.68 7.65
CA ILE A 100 4.12 0.27 6.58
C ILE A 100 3.16 1.43 6.77
N THR A 101 3.71 2.64 6.88
CA THR A 101 2.93 3.85 7.19
C THR A 101 3.20 4.95 6.17
N THR A 102 2.22 5.84 5.97
CA THR A 102 2.46 7.04 5.16
C THR A 102 3.52 7.93 5.81
N VAL A 103 4.41 8.48 5.00
CA VAL A 103 5.28 9.61 5.35
C VAL A 103 5.12 10.76 4.36
N PRO A 104 5.36 12.02 4.78
CA PRO A 104 5.34 13.16 3.87
C PRO A 104 6.38 13.02 2.76
N LEU A 105 6.03 13.48 1.56
CA LEU A 105 6.94 13.63 0.45
C LEU A 105 7.56 15.03 0.50
N ASN A 106 8.86 15.13 0.76
CA ASN A 106 9.55 16.42 0.96
C ASN A 106 9.57 17.32 -0.28
N GLU A 107 9.50 16.73 -1.48
CA GLU A 107 9.56 17.43 -2.77
C GLU A 107 8.23 17.32 -3.54
N GLN A 108 7.13 17.08 -2.85
CA GLN A 108 5.83 16.99 -3.52
C GLN A 108 5.46 18.35 -4.14
N ASP A 109 5.10 18.33 -5.42
CA ASP A 109 4.52 19.48 -6.10
C ASP A 109 3.34 20.00 -5.26
N PRO A 110 3.35 21.28 -4.84
CA PRO A 110 2.24 21.88 -4.10
C PRO A 110 0.88 21.65 -4.78
N ALA A 111 0.83 21.66 -6.12
CA ALA A 111 -0.39 21.40 -6.87
C ALA A 111 -0.94 19.97 -6.63
N LEU A 112 -0.06 18.98 -6.45
CA LEU A 112 -0.46 17.61 -6.11
C LEU A 112 -0.89 17.49 -4.64
N ALA A 113 -0.23 18.21 -3.73
CA ALA A 113 -0.60 18.24 -2.32
C ALA A 113 -1.99 18.84 -2.07
N ASP A 114 -2.40 19.77 -2.92
CA ASP A 114 -3.76 20.33 -2.90
C ASP A 114 -4.78 19.44 -3.65
N LEU A 115 -4.31 18.52 -4.49
CA LEU A 115 -5.15 17.62 -5.28
C LEU A 115 -5.57 16.35 -4.53
N TYR A 116 -4.65 15.72 -3.80
CA TYR A 116 -4.94 14.51 -3.03
C TYR A 116 -4.04 14.34 -1.79
N ASP A 117 -4.55 13.57 -0.84
CA ASP A 117 -3.82 13.10 0.35
C ASP A 117 -4.16 11.63 0.59
N VAL A 118 -3.18 10.86 1.06
CA VAL A 118 -3.30 9.41 1.27
C VAL A 118 -2.88 9.04 2.68
N ASP A 119 -3.75 8.35 3.40
CA ASP A 119 -3.42 7.63 4.62
C ASP A 119 -3.36 6.13 4.32
N PHE A 120 -2.14 5.61 4.33
CA PHE A 120 -1.80 4.22 4.06
C PHE A 120 -1.26 3.61 5.35
N GLN A 121 -1.94 2.57 5.84
CA GLN A 121 -1.52 1.81 7.01
C GLN A 121 -1.61 0.32 6.67
N ALA A 122 -0.47 -0.35 6.57
CA ALA A 122 -0.43 -1.79 6.37
C ALA A 122 0.40 -2.48 7.44
N ASN A 123 0.04 -3.72 7.77
CA ASN A 123 0.83 -4.55 8.65
C ASN A 123 1.04 -5.93 8.02
N LEU A 124 2.20 -6.53 8.29
CA LEU A 124 2.52 -7.90 7.91
C LEU A 124 2.90 -8.68 9.18
N TYR A 125 2.45 -9.92 9.26
CA TYR A 125 2.64 -10.79 10.41
C TYR A 125 3.16 -12.14 9.91
N LEU A 126 4.32 -12.55 10.42
CA LEU A 126 4.84 -13.90 10.19
C LEU A 126 4.11 -14.87 11.10
N GLU A 127 3.60 -15.93 10.51
CA GLU A 127 2.90 -17.00 11.18
C GLU A 127 3.66 -18.31 10.97
N THR A 128 3.97 -18.99 12.06
CA THR A 128 4.36 -20.41 12.03
C THR A 128 3.13 -21.28 12.19
N ASP A 129 3.15 -22.47 11.60
CA ASP A 129 2.14 -23.46 11.92
C ASP A 129 2.47 -24.13 13.26
N ASP A 130 1.91 -23.61 14.34
CA ASP A 130 2.04 -24.19 15.69
C ASP A 130 1.24 -25.49 15.86
N SER A 131 0.42 -25.90 14.87
CA SER A 131 -0.39 -27.12 14.95
C SER A 131 0.41 -28.42 14.77
N GLY A 132 1.68 -28.32 14.32
CA GLY A 132 2.56 -29.48 14.14
C GLY A 132 2.22 -30.37 12.94
N GLU A 133 1.27 -29.96 12.08
CA GLU A 133 0.91 -30.68 10.85
C GLU A 133 1.76 -30.25 9.63
N LEU A 134 2.28 -29.01 9.61
CA LEU A 134 3.28 -28.56 8.65
C LEU A 134 4.71 -28.71 9.22
N SER A 135 5.66 -29.07 8.34
CA SER A 135 7.09 -29.06 8.66
C SER A 135 7.50 -27.71 9.26
N LYS A 136 8.38 -27.72 10.28
CA LYS A 136 8.97 -26.53 10.95
C LYS A 136 9.58 -25.48 10.00
N ASP A 137 9.72 -25.84 8.73
CA ASP A 137 10.32 -25.05 7.67
C ASP A 137 9.29 -24.26 6.83
N LEU A 138 8.05 -24.09 7.31
CA LEU A 138 6.99 -23.39 6.58
C LEU A 138 6.45 -22.20 7.39
N THR A 139 6.65 -21.00 6.85
CA THR A 139 6.13 -19.74 7.39
C THR A 139 5.08 -19.19 6.44
N ALA A 140 4.00 -18.62 6.96
CA ALA A 140 3.09 -17.80 6.18
C ALA A 140 3.25 -16.34 6.57
N VAL A 141 2.97 -15.43 5.64
CA VAL A 141 2.90 -14.00 5.91
C VAL A 141 1.49 -13.55 5.62
N SER A 142 0.75 -13.23 6.68
CA SER A 142 -0.54 -12.57 6.59
C SER A 142 -0.31 -11.07 6.56
N TRP A 143 -1.13 -10.34 5.80
CA TRP A 143 -1.07 -8.89 5.82
C TRP A 143 -2.43 -8.24 5.66
N ASP A 144 -2.53 -7.03 6.20
CA ASP A 144 -3.69 -6.19 6.08
C ASP A 144 -3.30 -4.76 5.65
N LEU A 145 -4.24 -4.09 5.00
CA LEU A 145 -4.10 -2.71 4.55
C LEU A 145 -5.39 -1.96 4.85
N ASN A 146 -5.25 -0.83 5.51
CA ASN A 146 -6.27 0.22 5.63
C ASN A 146 -5.80 1.42 4.82
N LEU A 147 -6.63 1.83 3.85
CA LEU A 147 -6.34 2.96 2.96
C LEU A 147 -7.48 3.96 3.02
N ALA A 148 -7.14 5.23 3.24
CA ALA A 148 -8.04 6.36 3.03
C ALA A 148 -7.39 7.36 2.07
N VAL A 149 -8.15 7.83 1.09
CA VAL A 149 -7.69 8.79 0.09
C VAL A 149 -8.64 9.98 0.11
N TRP A 150 -8.10 11.16 0.35
CA TRP A 150 -8.79 12.43 0.17
C TRP A 150 -8.42 12.98 -1.19
N ILE A 151 -9.40 13.46 -1.94
CA ILE A 151 -9.19 13.99 -3.29
C ILE A 151 -10.04 15.22 -3.50
N HIS A 152 -9.45 16.25 -4.08
CA HIS A 152 -10.11 17.49 -4.45
C HIS A 152 -10.65 17.38 -5.88
N LEU A 153 -11.94 17.12 -6.00
CA LEU A 153 -12.62 16.93 -7.28
C LEU A 153 -12.86 18.27 -8.02
N PRO A 154 -12.80 18.30 -9.36
CA PRO A 154 -13.21 19.45 -10.15
C PRO A 154 -14.67 19.86 -9.90
N LYS A 155 -14.97 21.15 -10.01
CA LYS A 155 -16.32 21.71 -9.74
C LYS A 155 -17.43 21.06 -10.56
N MET A 156 -17.13 20.61 -11.78
CA MET A 156 -18.13 19.94 -12.61
C MET A 156 -18.65 18.63 -11.99
N ILE A 157 -17.81 17.90 -11.24
CA ILE A 157 -18.22 16.64 -10.60
C ILE A 157 -19.23 16.89 -9.48
N THR A 158 -19.22 18.07 -8.86
CA THR A 158 -20.22 18.42 -7.83
C THR A 158 -21.62 18.65 -8.39
N LEU A 159 -21.80 18.62 -9.72
CA LEU A 159 -23.12 18.64 -10.36
C LEU A 159 -23.77 17.24 -10.38
N LEU A 160 -23.01 16.18 -10.14
CA LEU A 160 -23.52 14.81 -10.05
C LEU A 160 -24.10 14.55 -8.64
N PRO A 161 -25.05 13.59 -8.50
CA PRO A 161 -25.56 13.20 -7.18
C PRO A 161 -24.44 12.70 -6.26
N ASP A 162 -24.39 13.19 -5.02
CA ASP A 162 -23.32 12.86 -4.06
C ASP A 162 -23.13 11.35 -3.87
N GLY A 163 -24.23 10.59 -3.77
CA GLY A 163 -24.16 9.13 -3.62
C GLY A 163 -23.53 8.41 -4.81
N LEU A 164 -23.70 8.94 -6.02
CA LEU A 164 -23.07 8.40 -7.22
C LEU A 164 -21.56 8.67 -7.21
N VAL A 165 -21.15 9.90 -6.91
CA VAL A 165 -19.73 10.29 -6.82
C VAL A 165 -19.02 9.48 -5.73
N GLN A 166 -19.66 9.30 -4.58
CA GLN A 166 -19.10 8.53 -3.47
C GLN A 166 -18.95 7.04 -3.83
N SER A 167 -20.05 6.39 -4.24
CA SER A 167 -20.04 4.95 -4.54
C SER A 167 -19.11 4.58 -5.68
N SER A 168 -19.03 5.43 -6.72
CA SER A 168 -18.19 5.17 -7.88
C SER A 168 -16.70 5.32 -7.54
N GLY A 169 -16.33 6.31 -6.74
CA GLY A 169 -14.95 6.46 -6.25
C GLY A 169 -14.55 5.35 -5.26
N ASP A 170 -15.44 4.94 -4.35
CA ASP A 170 -15.18 3.81 -3.43
C ASP A 170 -14.99 2.50 -4.22
N HIS A 171 -15.80 2.26 -5.25
CA HIS A 171 -15.64 1.09 -6.11
C HIS A 171 -14.29 1.11 -6.85
N LEU A 172 -13.95 2.24 -7.46
CA LEU A 172 -12.67 2.41 -8.16
C LEU A 172 -11.50 2.16 -7.20
N LEU A 173 -11.50 2.78 -6.01
CA LEU A 173 -10.45 2.60 -5.01
C LEU A 173 -10.32 1.13 -4.59
N ARG A 174 -11.44 0.44 -4.32
CA ARG A 174 -11.42 -1.00 -3.99
C ARG A 174 -10.83 -1.85 -5.12
N GLN A 175 -11.14 -1.54 -6.38
CA GLN A 175 -10.58 -2.24 -7.53
C GLN A 175 -9.06 -2.03 -7.63
N ILE A 176 -8.59 -0.79 -7.50
CA ILE A 176 -7.16 -0.44 -7.52
C ILE A 176 -6.42 -1.18 -6.42
N VAL A 177 -6.92 -1.06 -5.17
CA VAL A 177 -6.32 -1.71 -4.00
C VAL A 177 -6.26 -3.20 -4.21
N ARG A 178 -7.36 -3.85 -4.63
CA ARG A 178 -7.39 -5.30 -4.86
C ARG A 178 -6.42 -5.73 -5.96
N GLN A 179 -6.33 -4.98 -7.05
CA GLN A 179 -5.44 -5.29 -8.17
C GLN A 179 -3.96 -5.17 -7.77
N ILE A 180 -3.56 -4.03 -7.20
CA ILE A 180 -2.18 -3.74 -6.83
C ILE A 180 -1.74 -4.65 -5.69
N SER A 181 -2.55 -4.78 -4.64
CA SER A 181 -2.22 -5.61 -3.48
C SER A 181 -2.00 -7.06 -3.87
N ARG A 182 -2.90 -7.66 -4.68
CA ARG A 182 -2.73 -9.05 -5.16
C ARG A 182 -1.54 -9.24 -6.09
N ARG A 183 -1.14 -8.20 -6.82
CA ARG A 183 0.07 -8.23 -7.65
C ARG A 183 1.30 -8.22 -6.76
N LEU A 184 1.35 -7.32 -5.78
CA LEU A 184 2.45 -7.19 -4.82
C LEU A 184 2.61 -8.47 -3.99
N THR A 185 1.53 -9.02 -3.42
CA THR A 185 1.56 -10.30 -2.68
C THR A 185 2.23 -11.39 -3.53
N TRP A 186 1.78 -11.56 -4.77
CA TRP A 186 2.35 -12.56 -5.68
C TRP A 186 3.82 -12.27 -6.01
N LYS A 187 4.16 -11.02 -6.30
CA LYS A 187 5.52 -10.64 -6.68
C LYS A 187 6.52 -10.84 -5.56
N VAL A 188 6.14 -10.51 -4.32
CA VAL A 188 6.97 -10.75 -3.14
C VAL A 188 7.15 -12.24 -2.89
N GLN A 189 6.09 -13.03 -3.04
CA GLN A 189 6.16 -14.49 -2.94
C GLN A 189 7.08 -15.09 -4.02
N GLU A 190 6.92 -14.66 -5.28
CA GLU A 190 7.73 -15.12 -6.41
C GLU A 190 9.22 -14.74 -6.27
N ASP A 191 9.51 -13.49 -5.88
CA ASP A 191 10.88 -12.99 -5.66
C ASP A 191 11.57 -13.72 -4.50
N PHE A 192 10.83 -13.99 -3.41
CA PHE A 192 11.34 -14.77 -2.29
C PHE A 192 11.76 -16.18 -2.71
N HIS A 193 10.86 -16.94 -3.34
CA HIS A 193 11.18 -18.32 -3.71
C HIS A 193 12.28 -18.37 -4.77
N THR A 194 12.28 -17.45 -5.73
CA THR A 194 13.32 -17.38 -6.77
C THR A 194 14.68 -17.05 -6.17
N SER A 195 14.77 -16.07 -5.26
CA SER A 195 16.03 -15.66 -4.63
C SER A 195 16.63 -16.72 -3.70
N HIS A 196 15.81 -17.65 -3.21
CA HIS A 196 16.24 -18.75 -2.34
C HIS A 196 16.34 -20.11 -3.07
N GLY A 197 16.12 -20.15 -4.39
CA GLY A 197 16.17 -21.40 -5.17
C GLY A 197 15.06 -22.40 -4.83
N LEU A 198 13.92 -21.91 -4.31
CA LEU A 198 12.78 -22.70 -3.87
C LEU A 198 11.70 -22.76 -4.96
N SER A 199 10.89 -23.82 -4.94
CA SER A 199 9.69 -23.89 -5.78
C SER A 199 8.61 -22.94 -5.23
N CYS A 200 8.21 -21.95 -6.02
CA CYS A 200 7.13 -21.05 -5.65
C CYS A 200 5.78 -21.80 -5.60
N PRO A 201 4.99 -21.67 -4.52
CA PRO A 201 3.65 -22.21 -4.46
C PRO A 201 2.76 -21.57 -5.55
N PRO A 202 1.70 -22.27 -6.00
CA PRO A 202 0.81 -21.72 -6.99
C PRO A 202 0.07 -20.50 -6.45
N ARG A 203 -0.20 -19.53 -7.33
CA ARG A 203 -0.96 -18.33 -6.99
C ARG A 203 -2.34 -18.72 -6.47
N ARG A 204 -2.53 -18.63 -5.15
CA ARG A 204 -3.85 -18.82 -4.55
C ARG A 204 -4.68 -17.56 -4.79
N LYS A 205 -5.95 -17.73 -5.16
CA LYS A 205 -6.90 -16.62 -5.06
C LYS A 205 -7.04 -16.32 -3.57
N ALA A 206 -6.81 -15.08 -3.15
CA ALA A 206 -7.13 -14.67 -1.78
C ALA A 206 -8.56 -15.15 -1.47
N ALA A 207 -8.71 -15.93 -0.41
CA ALA A 207 -10.00 -16.06 0.25
C ALA A 207 -10.43 -14.64 0.63
N PHE A 208 -11.73 -14.37 0.75
CA PHE A 208 -12.31 -13.05 1.03
C PHE A 208 -12.62 -12.19 -0.24
#